data_AF-A0A9J9ERQ5-F1
#
_entry.id   AF-A0A9J9ERQ5-F1
#
_cell.length_a   1.000
_cell.length_b   1.000
_cell.length_c   1.000
_cell.angle_alpha   90.00
_cell.angle_beta   90.00
_cell.angle_gamma   90.00
#
_symmetry.space_group_name_H-M   'P 1'
#
loop_
_entity.id
_entity.type
_entity.pdbx_description
1 polymer ?
#
loop_
_entity_poly.entity_id
_entity_poly.type
_entity_poly.pdbx_seq_one_letter_code
_entity_poly.pdbx_strand_id
1 'polypeptide(L)'
;MSDRIPVKDISPVQVHRPDKSKHNDQYTPRNRIYVRAVKGALENFRRFFGLVFLSIFAILPWLQFEGSQAILLDIGAQRFQIFGLTLWPQDLTLLAWIFIVAAFALFFVTTFAGRVWCGFMCPQTTWTFIYIWFEEKIEGSRNKRIKLDERKMDTDKFIRKTLKHIAWVSVALLTSLTFVGYFTPIDALFVDFFTFSSSFWATVCVLFFAVCTYGNAAYMREIMCTHICPYARFQSAMFDKDTFTVAYDAQRGEQRGPRSRKATREQNAAKGLGDCVDCNLCVQVCPTGIDIRNGLQYECINCGACVDACNGVMDKMNYPKGLISFTSETQLAGGQTKIFRPKLMGYAVVLVLMSALLVFELLSRVPLEVDIIRDRNALYRETNDGLIENVYTLKILNKSQHTQHFNIAVNGLEGHRYIGEQSVTVMGGEVYNLPISIAIDPYQLEDPVTAFSFTIRAQEDEDAVIEQTSKFLYR
;
A
#
# COMPACT_ATOMS: atom_id res chain seq x y z
N MET A 1 -1.20 24.18 -29.37
CA MET A 1 -0.09 24.17 -28.39
C MET A 1 -0.03 22.79 -27.78
N SER A 2 1.10 22.09 -27.89
CA SER A 2 1.30 20.77 -27.29
C SER A 2 1.12 20.84 -25.77
N ASP A 3 0.37 19.90 -25.19
CA ASP A 3 0.23 19.76 -23.73
C ASP A 3 1.48 19.15 -23.06
N ARG A 4 2.52 18.85 -23.84
CA ARG A 4 3.77 18.25 -23.36
C ARG A 4 4.75 19.31 -22.87
N ILE A 5 5.32 19.02 -21.71
CA ILE A 5 6.40 19.78 -21.07
C ILE A 5 7.65 19.77 -21.97
N PRO A 6 8.27 20.93 -22.29
CA PRO A 6 9.54 21.00 -23.02
C PRO A 6 10.64 20.23 -22.27
N VAL A 7 11.22 19.23 -22.93
CA VAL A 7 12.32 18.44 -22.37
C VAL A 7 13.64 19.18 -22.64
N LYS A 8 14.37 19.51 -21.56
CA LYS A 8 15.73 20.03 -21.66
C LYS A 8 16.71 18.85 -21.63
N ASP A 9 17.42 18.60 -22.74
CA ASP A 9 18.58 17.72 -22.70
C ASP A 9 19.69 18.41 -21.91
N ILE A 10 19.95 17.90 -20.71
CA ILE A 10 20.96 18.43 -19.80
C ILE A 10 22.35 17.84 -20.06
N SER A 11 22.56 17.12 -21.17
CA SER A 11 23.89 16.65 -21.58
C SER A 11 24.74 17.84 -22.09
N PRO A 12 25.93 18.13 -21.51
CA PRO A 12 26.69 17.31 -20.60
C PRO A 12 26.49 17.78 -19.16
N VAL A 13 25.66 17.06 -18.40
CA VAL A 13 25.96 16.90 -16.97
C VAL A 13 27.40 16.37 -16.97
N GLN A 14 28.29 16.92 -16.15
CA GLN A 14 29.55 16.25 -15.85
C GLN A 14 29.19 14.92 -15.17
N VAL A 15 28.82 13.93 -15.97
CA VAL A 15 28.91 12.54 -15.61
C VAL A 15 30.40 12.38 -15.43
N HIS A 16 30.83 12.26 -14.18
CA HIS A 16 32.19 11.92 -13.84
C HIS A 16 32.42 10.51 -14.42
N ARG A 17 32.72 10.45 -15.71
CA ARG A 17 33.06 9.21 -16.39
C ARG A 17 34.44 8.84 -15.85
N PRO A 18 34.62 7.63 -15.34
CA PRO A 18 35.93 7.21 -14.87
C PRO A 18 36.94 7.39 -16.00
N ASP A 19 38.10 7.92 -15.63
CA ASP A 19 39.22 8.10 -16.54
C ASP A 19 39.57 6.75 -17.16
N LYS A 20 39.46 6.63 -18.49
CA LYS A 20 39.68 5.37 -19.22
C LYS A 20 41.10 4.81 -19.01
N SER A 21 42.05 5.65 -18.56
CA SER A 21 43.43 5.27 -18.26
C SER A 21 43.62 4.67 -16.87
N LYS A 22 42.63 4.81 -15.97
CA LYS A 22 42.65 4.19 -14.64
C LYS A 22 41.86 2.88 -14.70
N HIS A 23 42.56 1.78 -14.97
CA HIS A 23 42.07 0.41 -14.70
C HIS A 23 41.98 0.18 -13.18
N ASN A 24 41.07 0.89 -12.53
CA ASN A 24 40.64 0.53 -11.21
C ASN A 24 39.15 0.19 -11.34
N ASP A 25 38.86 -1.09 -11.62
CA ASP A 25 37.52 -1.70 -11.59
C ASP A 25 36.90 -1.70 -10.17
N GLN A 26 37.33 -0.77 -9.32
CA GLN A 26 36.62 -0.43 -8.11
C GLN A 26 35.40 0.37 -8.53
N TYR A 27 34.27 -0.34 -8.66
CA TYR A 27 32.95 0.22 -8.42
C TYR A 27 33.05 1.10 -7.18
N THR A 28 33.14 2.42 -7.37
CA THR A 28 33.14 3.36 -6.25
C THR A 28 31.72 3.24 -5.72
N PRO A 29 31.50 2.68 -4.51
CA PRO A 29 30.16 2.53 -3.99
C PRO A 29 29.55 3.92 -4.02
N ARG A 30 28.51 4.05 -4.85
CA ARG A 30 27.72 5.27 -5.09
C ARG A 30 27.82 6.19 -3.88
N ASN A 31 28.38 7.39 -4.03
CA ASN A 31 28.55 8.35 -2.93
C ASN A 31 27.21 8.47 -2.18
N ARG A 32 27.14 7.85 -1.00
CA ARG A 32 25.92 7.79 -0.19
C ARG A 32 25.39 9.21 -0.01
N ILE A 33 24.11 9.41 -0.30
CA ILE A 33 23.51 10.74 -0.17
C ILE A 33 23.31 11.03 1.32
N TYR A 34 24.17 11.90 1.87
CA TYR A 34 23.99 12.42 3.22
C TYR A 34 22.96 13.55 3.20
N VAL A 35 21.71 13.21 3.48
CA VAL A 35 20.61 14.17 3.54
C VAL A 35 20.77 15.08 4.75
N ARG A 36 20.75 16.40 4.52
CA ARG A 36 20.71 17.41 5.58
C ARG A 36 19.29 17.57 6.09
N ALA A 37 19.13 17.61 7.41
CA ALA A 37 17.85 17.91 8.02
C ALA A 37 17.45 19.37 7.84
N VAL A 38 16.15 19.56 7.66
CA VAL A 38 15.50 20.84 7.44
C VAL A 38 14.44 21.03 8.51
N LYS A 39 14.09 22.28 8.79
CA LYS A 39 12.93 22.67 9.58
C LYS A 39 12.06 23.57 8.71
N GLY A 40 10.77 23.32 8.68
CA GLY A 40 9.81 24.10 7.92
C GLY A 40 8.42 23.49 7.97
N ALA A 41 7.45 24.17 7.35
CA ALA A 41 6.05 23.77 7.41
C ALA A 41 5.81 22.45 6.67
N LEU A 42 6.44 22.28 5.50
CA LEU A 42 6.28 21.08 4.68
C LEU A 42 6.94 19.86 5.32
N GLU A 43 8.11 20.05 5.93
CA GLU A 43 8.77 18.99 6.69
C GLU A 43 7.95 18.56 7.90
N ASN A 44 7.34 19.51 8.64
CA ASN A 44 6.46 19.18 9.76
C ASN A 44 5.20 18.44 9.28
N PHE A 45 4.59 18.90 8.19
CA PHE A 45 3.44 18.26 7.56
C PHE A 45 3.77 16.82 7.11
N ARG A 46 4.92 16.63 6.47
CA ARG A 46 5.41 15.31 6.06
C ARG A 46 5.65 14.37 7.24
N ARG A 47 6.25 14.86 8.32
CA ARG A 47 6.43 14.07 9.55
C ARG A 47 5.11 13.71 10.20
N PHE A 48 4.15 14.63 10.21
CA PHE A 48 2.81 14.38 10.74
C PHE A 48 2.11 13.27 9.96
N PHE A 49 2.03 13.35 8.64
CA PHE A 49 1.43 12.29 7.82
C PHE A 49 2.19 10.96 7.94
N GLY A 50 3.52 11.00 7.91
CA GLY A 50 4.33 9.80 8.12
C GLY A 50 4.07 9.13 9.48
N LEU A 51 3.89 9.93 10.54
CA LEU A 51 3.54 9.42 11.86
C LEU A 51 2.11 8.85 11.88
N VAL A 52 1.12 9.57 11.34
CA VAL A 52 -0.27 9.11 11.26
C VAL A 52 -0.38 7.78 10.52
N PHE A 53 0.22 7.65 9.33
CA PHE A 53 0.17 6.40 8.57
C PHE A 53 0.91 5.26 9.25
N LEU A 54 2.06 5.52 9.85
CA LEU A 54 2.79 4.50 10.60
C LEU A 54 2.01 4.07 11.85
N SER A 55 1.36 5.01 12.55
CA SER A 55 0.49 4.71 13.69
C SER A 55 -0.71 3.89 13.28
N ILE A 56 -1.40 4.23 12.18
CA ILE A 56 -2.49 3.43 11.63
C ILE A 56 -1.98 2.02 11.30
N PHE A 57 -0.88 1.91 10.56
CA PHE A 57 -0.28 0.63 10.21
C PHE A 57 0.07 -0.21 11.45
N ALA A 58 0.62 0.42 12.50
CA ALA A 58 1.02 -0.24 13.74
C ALA A 58 -0.14 -0.62 14.64
N ILE A 59 -1.23 0.16 14.67
CA ILE A 59 -2.35 -0.03 15.61
C ILE A 59 -3.43 -0.94 15.05
N LEU A 60 -3.72 -0.85 13.74
CA LEU A 60 -4.79 -1.62 13.10
C LEU A 60 -4.82 -3.11 13.44
N PRO A 61 -3.69 -3.87 13.39
CA PRO A 61 -3.73 -5.30 13.70
C PRO A 61 -3.97 -5.58 15.20
N TRP A 62 -3.77 -4.62 16.10
CA TRP A 62 -4.04 -4.79 17.54
C TRP A 62 -5.50 -4.51 17.91
N LEU A 63 -6.28 -3.89 17.01
CA LEU A 63 -7.68 -3.62 17.28
C LEU A 63 -8.46 -4.92 17.28
N GLN A 64 -9.27 -5.11 18.32
CA GLN A 64 -10.20 -6.23 18.45
C GLN A 64 -11.61 -5.73 18.12
N PHE A 65 -12.33 -6.50 17.33
CA PHE A 65 -13.72 -6.24 16.95
C PHE A 65 -14.52 -7.53 17.16
N GLU A 66 -15.57 -7.46 17.98
CA GLU A 66 -16.48 -8.59 18.28
C GLU A 66 -15.75 -9.89 18.71
N GLY A 67 -14.67 -9.77 19.47
CA GLY A 67 -13.90 -10.91 20.01
C GLY A 67 -12.84 -11.49 19.05
N SER A 68 -12.61 -10.85 17.91
CA SER A 68 -11.61 -11.25 16.90
C SER A 68 -10.76 -10.07 16.44
N GLN A 69 -9.57 -10.34 15.90
CA GLN A 69 -8.70 -9.30 15.38
C GLN A 69 -9.38 -8.57 14.21
N ALA A 70 -9.47 -7.24 14.30
CA ALA A 70 -10.22 -6.43 13.36
C ALA A 70 -9.71 -6.58 11.92
N ILE A 71 -8.41 -6.64 11.69
CA ILE A 71 -7.88 -6.92 10.34
C ILE A 71 -6.97 -8.15 10.43
N LEU A 72 -7.46 -9.28 9.93
CA LEU A 72 -6.73 -10.53 9.87
C LEU A 72 -6.88 -11.15 8.48
N LEU A 73 -5.79 -11.14 7.72
CA LEU A 73 -5.68 -11.73 6.40
C LEU A 73 -5.16 -13.17 6.53
N ASP A 74 -6.01 -14.08 7.00
CA ASP A 74 -5.65 -15.47 7.25
C ASP A 74 -5.56 -16.27 5.94
N ILE A 75 -4.34 -16.33 5.40
CA ILE A 75 -4.03 -17.10 4.18
C ILE A 75 -4.23 -18.60 4.42
N GLY A 76 -3.98 -19.09 5.64
CA GLY A 76 -4.06 -20.51 5.98
C GLY A 76 -5.50 -21.03 5.96
N ALA A 77 -6.41 -20.29 6.59
CA ALA A 77 -7.84 -20.58 6.58
C ALA A 77 -8.57 -20.00 5.35
N GLN A 78 -7.85 -19.35 4.43
CA GLN A 78 -8.40 -18.71 3.22
C GLN A 78 -9.53 -17.72 3.51
N ARG A 79 -9.47 -17.02 4.65
CA ARG A 79 -10.48 -16.07 5.09
C ARG A 79 -9.82 -14.73 5.40
N PHE A 80 -10.40 -13.65 4.92
CA PHE A 80 -9.91 -12.31 5.23
C PHE A 80 -10.96 -11.58 6.08
N GLN A 81 -10.60 -11.29 7.30
CA GLN A 81 -11.44 -10.56 8.24
C GLN A 81 -11.06 -9.08 8.21
N ILE A 82 -12.03 -8.22 7.93
CA ILE A 82 -11.91 -6.76 7.88
C ILE A 82 -13.06 -6.16 8.68
N PHE A 83 -12.80 -5.81 9.93
CA PHE A 83 -13.77 -5.44 10.96
C PHE A 83 -14.89 -6.48 11.07
N GLY A 84 -16.13 -6.09 10.77
CA GLY A 84 -17.28 -7.01 10.73
C GLY A 84 -17.45 -7.75 9.40
N LEU A 85 -16.52 -7.64 8.45
CA LEU A 85 -16.64 -8.27 7.14
C LEU A 85 -15.68 -9.48 7.04
N THR A 86 -16.23 -10.69 6.90
CA THR A 86 -15.45 -11.89 6.58
C THR A 86 -15.55 -12.17 5.09
N LEU A 87 -14.44 -12.00 4.37
CA LEU A 87 -14.32 -12.26 2.94
C LEU A 87 -13.76 -13.65 2.68
N TRP A 88 -14.46 -14.38 1.82
CA TRP A 88 -14.08 -15.72 1.36
C TRP A 88 -13.38 -15.64 0.00
N PRO A 89 -12.74 -16.72 -0.49
CA PRO A 89 -12.07 -16.72 -1.78
C PRO A 89 -12.99 -16.33 -2.95
N GLN A 90 -14.28 -16.62 -2.86
CA GLN A 90 -15.32 -16.18 -3.82
C GLN A 90 -15.48 -14.66 -3.83
N ASP A 91 -15.32 -13.99 -2.68
CA ASP A 91 -15.44 -12.54 -2.52
C ASP A 91 -14.12 -11.80 -2.86
N LEU A 92 -13.11 -12.49 -3.39
CA LEU A 92 -11.81 -11.90 -3.74
C LEU A 92 -11.92 -10.87 -4.88
N THR A 93 -13.02 -10.90 -5.64
CA THR A 93 -13.40 -9.84 -6.59
C THR A 93 -13.59 -8.48 -5.91
N LEU A 94 -14.17 -8.46 -4.70
CA LEU A 94 -14.35 -7.24 -3.91
C LEU A 94 -12.99 -6.66 -3.51
N LEU A 95 -12.07 -7.52 -3.06
CA LEU A 95 -10.70 -7.13 -2.74
C LEU A 95 -9.98 -6.57 -3.99
N ALA A 96 -10.17 -7.19 -5.15
CA ALA A 96 -9.64 -6.68 -6.41
C ALA A 96 -10.21 -5.29 -6.76
N TRP A 97 -11.51 -5.06 -6.58
CA TRP A 97 -12.14 -3.75 -6.77
C TRP A 97 -11.56 -2.69 -5.83
N ILE A 98 -11.34 -3.02 -4.55
CA ILE A 98 -10.68 -2.12 -3.59
C ILE A 98 -9.29 -1.71 -4.11
N PHE A 99 -8.49 -2.65 -4.60
CA PHE A 99 -7.17 -2.34 -5.17
C PHE A 99 -7.24 -1.53 -6.46
N ILE A 100 -8.22 -1.79 -7.32
CA ILE A 100 -8.45 -1.02 -8.55
C ILE A 100 -8.81 0.43 -8.19
N VAL A 101 -9.76 0.64 -7.29
CA VAL A 101 -10.15 1.98 -6.83
C VAL A 101 -8.96 2.70 -6.20
N ALA A 102 -8.17 2.03 -5.35
CA ALA A 102 -6.97 2.60 -4.76
C ALA A 102 -5.92 3.01 -5.82
N ALA A 103 -5.71 2.18 -6.85
CA ALA A 103 -4.79 2.50 -7.95
C ALA A 103 -5.26 3.71 -8.77
N PHE A 104 -6.56 3.79 -9.10
CA PHE A 104 -7.13 4.94 -9.82
C PHE A 104 -7.16 6.21 -8.96
N ALA A 105 -7.40 6.10 -7.66
CA ALA A 105 -7.29 7.22 -6.73
C ALA A 105 -5.86 7.78 -6.72
N LEU A 106 -4.88 6.89 -6.71
CA LEU A 106 -3.46 7.25 -6.79
C LEU A 106 -3.10 7.91 -8.14
N PHE A 107 -3.68 7.46 -9.25
CA PHE A 107 -3.54 8.10 -10.58
C PHE A 107 -4.17 9.50 -10.63
N PHE A 108 -5.34 9.66 -10.03
CA PHE A 108 -6.02 10.95 -9.90
C PHE A 108 -5.17 11.94 -9.10
N VAL A 109 -4.70 11.55 -7.91
CA VAL A 109 -3.80 12.36 -7.07
C VAL A 109 -2.53 12.71 -7.82
N THR A 110 -1.98 11.77 -8.60
CA THR A 110 -0.75 12.00 -9.38
C THR A 110 -0.94 13.05 -10.47
N THR A 111 -2.06 12.97 -11.19
CA THR A 111 -2.37 13.92 -12.25
C THR A 111 -2.57 15.33 -11.67
N PHE A 112 -3.20 15.42 -10.49
CA PHE A 112 -3.44 16.69 -9.80
C PHE A 112 -2.18 17.29 -9.15
N ALA A 113 -1.47 16.51 -8.33
CA ALA A 113 -0.42 16.98 -7.42
C ALA A 113 0.93 16.28 -7.60
N GLY A 114 1.19 15.72 -8.79
CA GLY A 114 2.46 15.08 -9.11
C GLY A 114 2.79 13.91 -8.18
N ARG A 115 4.03 13.80 -7.70
CA ARG A 115 4.46 12.66 -6.87
C ARG A 115 4.31 12.91 -5.37
N VAL A 116 3.36 13.73 -4.94
CA VAL A 116 3.15 14.04 -3.50
C VAL A 116 2.92 12.76 -2.67
N TRP A 117 2.24 11.75 -3.22
CA TRP A 117 2.17 10.43 -2.55
C TRP A 117 3.57 9.86 -2.22
N CYS A 118 4.49 9.87 -3.19
CA CYS A 118 5.86 9.41 -2.99
C CYS A 118 6.60 10.19 -1.91
N GLY A 119 6.36 11.51 -1.81
CA GLY A 119 7.02 12.38 -0.84
C GLY A 119 6.48 12.29 0.58
N PHE A 120 5.18 12.06 0.74
CA PHE A 120 4.48 12.24 2.02
C PHE A 120 3.89 10.96 2.63
N MET A 121 3.52 9.97 1.81
CA MET A 121 2.72 8.82 2.25
C MET A 121 3.36 7.48 1.89
N CYS A 122 4.24 7.46 0.89
CA CYS A 122 4.87 6.24 0.44
C CYS A 122 5.68 5.57 1.56
N PRO A 123 5.40 4.27 1.83
CA PRO A 123 6.20 3.41 2.68
C PRO A 123 7.70 3.70 2.65
N GLN A 124 8.32 3.46 1.50
CA GLN A 124 9.77 3.55 1.33
C GLN A 124 10.34 4.87 1.83
N THR A 125 9.66 5.97 1.53
CA THR A 125 10.05 7.32 1.92
C THR A 125 9.95 7.50 3.43
N THR A 126 8.84 7.09 4.04
CA THR A 126 8.63 7.15 5.49
C THR A 126 9.71 6.38 6.26
N TRP A 127 9.96 5.12 5.90
CA TRP A 127 11.04 4.32 6.52
C TRP A 127 12.43 4.93 6.33
N THR A 128 12.74 5.41 5.11
CA THR A 128 14.02 6.08 4.82
C THR A 128 14.23 7.31 5.71
N PHE A 129 13.20 8.14 5.89
CA PHE A 129 13.31 9.33 6.73
C PHE A 129 13.42 9.01 8.22
N ILE A 130 12.80 7.94 8.70
CA ILE A 130 13.00 7.43 10.07
C ILE A 130 14.47 7.03 10.28
N TYR A 131 15.05 6.31 9.31
CA TYR A 131 16.45 5.89 9.39
C TYR A 131 17.40 7.09 9.39
N ILE A 132 17.14 8.07 8.51
CA ILE A 132 17.91 9.34 8.46
C ILE A 132 17.74 10.13 9.77
N TRP A 133 16.57 10.09 10.39
CA TRP A 133 16.33 10.75 11.69
C TRP A 133 17.17 10.11 12.80
N PHE A 134 17.24 8.78 12.87
CA PHE A 134 18.14 8.08 13.80
C PHE A 134 19.62 8.38 13.51
N GLU A 135 20.02 8.38 12.23
CA GLU A 135 21.38 8.79 11.83
C GLU A 135 21.71 10.20 12.33
N GLU A 136 20.80 11.16 12.15
CA GLU A 136 21.01 12.53 12.57
C GLU A 136 21.10 12.65 14.09
N LYS A 137 20.28 11.90 14.84
CA LYS A 137 20.28 11.94 16.31
C LYS A 137 21.51 11.28 16.92
N ILE A 138 22.00 10.20 16.34
CA ILE A 138 23.11 9.41 16.91
C ILE A 138 24.47 9.88 16.37
N GLU A 139 24.59 10.12 15.06
CA GLU A 139 25.84 10.50 14.40
C GLU A 139 25.98 12.03 14.19
N GLY A 140 24.87 12.77 14.21
CA GLY A 140 24.84 14.23 14.12
C GLY A 140 24.51 14.79 12.73
N SER A 141 24.75 16.10 12.58
CA SER A 141 24.48 16.83 11.33
C SER A 141 25.24 16.23 10.12
N ARG A 142 24.76 16.51 8.90
CA ARG A 142 25.33 16.02 7.63
C ARG A 142 26.87 16.01 7.59
N ASN A 143 27.51 17.14 7.88
CA ASN A 143 28.97 17.26 7.80
C ASN A 143 29.70 16.46 8.89
N LYS A 144 29.07 16.29 10.07
CA LYS A 144 29.60 15.41 11.13
C LYS A 144 29.56 13.95 10.69
N ARG A 145 28.49 13.52 10.03
CA ARG A 145 28.36 12.16 9.47
C ARG A 145 29.42 11.85 8.41
N ILE A 146 29.61 12.76 7.46
CA ILE A 146 30.65 12.63 6.43
C ILE A 146 32.04 12.48 7.08
N LYS A 147 32.40 13.39 8.00
CA LYS A 147 33.67 13.32 8.73
C LYS A 147 33.80 12.06 9.59
N LEU A 148 32.71 11.58 10.20
CA LEU A 148 32.68 10.36 10.99
C LEU A 148 32.96 9.13 10.11
N ASP A 149 32.43 9.11 8.89
CA ASP A 149 32.67 8.02 7.94
C ASP A 149 34.11 8.02 7.40
N GLU A 150 34.70 9.19 7.18
CA GLU A 150 36.12 9.36 6.78
C GLU A 150 37.11 9.02 7.90
N ARG A 151 36.72 9.14 9.18
CA ARG A 151 37.58 8.85 10.34
C ARG A 151 37.94 7.37 10.44
N LYS A 152 39.15 7.04 10.90
CA LYS A 152 39.52 5.66 11.28
C LYS A 152 38.60 5.12 12.40
N MET A 153 38.50 3.80 12.53
CA MET A 153 37.64 3.19 13.55
C MET A 153 38.16 3.49 14.95
N ASP A 154 37.48 4.35 15.68
CA ASP A 154 37.71 4.70 17.08
C ASP A 154 36.50 4.34 17.95
N THR A 155 36.66 4.32 19.27
CA THR A 155 35.62 3.90 20.22
C THR A 155 34.32 4.70 20.06
N ASP A 156 34.41 6.02 19.85
CA ASP A 156 33.23 6.88 19.60
C ASP A 156 32.53 6.52 18.28
N LYS A 157 33.27 6.23 17.19
CA LYS A 157 32.67 5.80 15.93
C LYS A 157 32.01 4.45 16.07
N PHE A 158 32.67 3.49 16.73
CA PHE A 158 32.11 2.17 16.97
C PHE A 158 30.78 2.27 17.73
N ILE A 159 30.74 3.00 18.85
CA ILE A 159 29.52 3.18 19.64
C ILE A 159 28.41 3.83 18.82
N ARG A 160 28.69 4.94 18.12
CA ARG A 160 27.68 5.63 17.28
C ARG A 160 27.14 4.75 16.16
N LYS A 161 28.02 4.02 15.47
CA LYS A 161 27.63 3.12 14.38
C LYS A 161 26.79 1.97 14.93
N THR A 162 27.21 1.35 16.03
CA THR A 162 26.49 0.25 16.70
C THR A 162 25.11 0.71 17.16
N LEU A 163 25.00 1.84 17.87
CA LEU A 163 23.71 2.38 18.33
C LEU A 163 22.76 2.68 17.17
N LYS A 164 23.27 3.21 16.06
CA LYS A 164 22.47 3.41 14.85
C LYS A 164 21.98 2.08 14.28
N HIS A 165 22.85 1.07 14.14
CA HIS A 165 22.45 -0.23 13.61
C HIS A 165 21.43 -0.93 14.52
N ILE A 166 21.58 -0.82 15.85
CA ILE A 166 20.57 -1.29 16.80
C ILE A 166 19.23 -0.60 16.54
N ALA A 167 19.20 0.74 16.46
CA ALA A 167 17.97 1.47 16.19
C ALA A 167 17.30 1.06 14.86
N TRP A 168 18.10 0.86 13.81
CA TRP A 168 17.61 0.39 12.51
C TRP A 168 17.05 -1.03 12.57
N VAL A 169 17.74 -1.96 13.23
CA VAL A 169 17.27 -3.34 13.38
C VAL A 169 15.99 -3.37 14.21
N SER A 170 15.89 -2.57 15.28
CA SER A 170 14.66 -2.47 16.07
C SER A 170 13.48 -1.98 15.24
N VAL A 171 13.66 -0.93 14.43
CA VAL A 171 12.59 -0.43 13.54
C VAL A 171 12.21 -1.47 12.49
N ALA A 172 13.19 -2.13 11.86
CA ALA A 172 12.94 -3.17 10.87
C ALA A 172 12.19 -4.36 11.47
N LEU A 173 12.59 -4.81 12.66
CA LEU A 173 11.97 -5.93 13.36
C LEU A 173 10.53 -5.60 13.77
N LEU A 174 10.30 -4.44 14.38
CA LEU A 174 8.93 -3.99 14.74
C LEU A 174 8.04 -3.83 13.52
N THR A 175 8.57 -3.28 12.43
CA THR A 175 7.84 -3.17 11.15
C THR A 175 7.46 -4.55 10.63
N SER A 176 8.39 -5.50 10.67
CA SER A 176 8.19 -6.85 10.19
C SER A 176 7.18 -7.63 11.03
N LEU A 177 7.29 -7.57 12.37
CA LEU A 177 6.33 -8.17 13.29
C LEU A 177 4.92 -7.61 13.08
N THR A 178 4.80 -6.29 12.93
CA THR A 178 3.53 -5.64 12.62
C THR A 178 2.98 -6.12 11.28
N PHE A 179 3.82 -6.18 10.24
CA PHE A 179 3.39 -6.62 8.91
C PHE A 179 2.91 -8.07 8.91
N VAL A 180 3.66 -8.98 9.53
CA VAL A 180 3.25 -10.39 9.67
C VAL A 180 2.03 -10.52 10.58
N GLY A 181 1.85 -9.61 11.55
CA GLY A 181 0.66 -9.51 12.39
C GLY A 181 -0.64 -9.21 11.64
N TYR A 182 -0.59 -8.77 10.38
CA TYR A 182 -1.78 -8.71 9.52
C TYR A 182 -2.22 -10.09 9.00
N PHE A 183 -1.34 -11.09 9.02
CA PHE A 183 -1.59 -12.44 8.47
C PHE A 183 -1.63 -13.53 9.53
N THR A 184 -1.18 -13.24 10.75
CA THR A 184 -1.15 -14.14 11.90
C THR A 184 -1.59 -13.35 13.12
N PRO A 185 -2.40 -13.93 14.04
CA PRO A 185 -2.86 -13.23 15.25
C PRO A 185 -1.71 -12.51 15.96
N ILE A 186 -1.82 -11.17 16.06
CA ILE A 186 -0.68 -10.33 16.44
C ILE A 186 -0.27 -10.50 17.90
N ASP A 187 -1.24 -10.77 18.77
CA ASP A 187 -1.08 -11.01 20.20
C ASP A 187 -0.21 -12.24 20.46
N ALA A 188 -0.55 -13.36 19.83
CA ALA A 188 0.23 -14.59 19.88
C ALA A 188 1.59 -14.39 19.20
N LEU A 189 1.63 -13.80 18.00
CA LEU A 189 2.86 -13.61 17.23
C LEU A 189 3.93 -12.82 18.01
N PHE A 190 3.55 -11.73 18.66
CA PHE A 190 4.50 -10.92 19.43
C PHE A 190 5.07 -11.69 20.61
N VAL A 191 4.25 -12.41 21.37
CA VAL A 191 4.72 -13.21 22.52
C VAL A 191 5.59 -14.35 22.02
N ASP A 192 5.06 -15.15 21.09
CA ASP A 192 5.69 -16.37 20.59
C ASP A 192 7.04 -16.14 19.93
N PHE A 193 7.20 -14.99 19.26
CA PHE A 193 8.47 -14.63 18.63
C PHE A 193 9.57 -14.38 19.68
N PHE A 194 9.25 -13.72 20.80
CA PHE A 194 10.23 -13.45 21.86
C PHE A 194 10.44 -14.63 22.82
N THR A 195 9.48 -15.53 22.94
CA THR A 195 9.61 -16.80 23.69
C THR A 195 10.21 -17.94 22.87
N PHE A 196 10.51 -17.71 21.60
CA PHE A 196 11.01 -18.72 20.64
C PHE A 196 10.04 -19.90 20.44
N SER A 197 8.74 -19.68 20.63
CA SER A 197 7.66 -20.66 20.39
C SER A 197 6.93 -20.46 19.06
N SER A 198 7.27 -19.43 18.28
CA SER A 198 6.58 -19.13 17.02
C SER A 198 6.77 -20.21 15.95
N SER A 199 5.72 -20.40 15.13
CA SER A 199 5.77 -21.29 13.97
C SER A 199 6.96 -20.96 13.06
N PHE A 200 7.55 -22.00 12.45
CA PHE A 200 8.69 -21.88 11.55
C PHE A 200 8.45 -20.83 10.44
N TRP A 201 7.27 -20.88 9.80
CA TRP A 201 6.93 -19.96 8.72
C TRP A 201 6.76 -18.51 9.21
N ALA A 202 6.15 -18.31 10.37
CA ALA A 202 6.02 -16.99 10.97
C ALA A 202 7.40 -16.37 11.24
N THR A 203 8.31 -17.13 11.86
CA THR A 203 9.69 -16.70 12.14
C THR A 203 10.45 -16.36 10.85
N VAL A 204 10.38 -17.21 9.83
CA VAL A 204 11.06 -16.98 8.55
C VAL A 204 10.53 -15.71 7.88
N CYS A 205 9.21 -15.51 7.83
CA CYS A 205 8.61 -14.30 7.28
C CYS A 205 9.05 -13.05 8.05
N VAL A 206 9.03 -13.08 9.39
CA VAL A 206 9.46 -11.95 10.22
C VAL A 206 10.94 -11.60 9.94
N LEU A 207 11.83 -12.59 9.91
CA LEU A 207 13.24 -12.34 9.65
C LEU A 207 13.48 -11.86 8.21
N PHE A 208 12.81 -12.46 7.23
CA PHE A 208 12.90 -12.05 5.82
C PHE A 208 12.49 -10.59 5.64
N PHE A 209 11.29 -10.21 6.10
CA PHE A 209 10.80 -8.83 5.96
C PHE A 209 11.61 -7.84 6.81
N ALA A 210 12.18 -8.25 7.95
CA ALA A 210 13.10 -7.42 8.72
C ALA A 210 14.40 -7.15 7.94
N VAL A 211 15.00 -8.17 7.33
CA VAL A 211 16.19 -8.04 6.48
C VAL A 211 15.89 -7.17 5.26
N CYS A 212 14.76 -7.38 4.59
CA CYS A 212 14.34 -6.56 3.45
C CYS A 212 14.11 -5.09 3.85
N THR A 213 13.42 -4.83 4.96
CA THR A 213 13.17 -3.47 5.47
C THR A 213 14.48 -2.77 5.82
N TYR A 214 15.38 -3.48 6.51
CA TYR A 214 16.70 -2.98 6.85
C TYR A 214 17.53 -2.67 5.59
N GLY A 215 17.60 -3.58 4.62
CA GLY A 215 18.33 -3.39 3.36
C GLY A 215 17.79 -2.21 2.55
N ASN A 216 16.47 -2.14 2.39
CA ASN A 216 15.79 -1.12 1.60
C ASN A 216 15.94 0.29 2.19
N ALA A 217 15.78 0.46 3.50
CA ALA A 217 15.85 1.77 4.15
C ALA A 217 17.29 2.20 4.46
N ALA A 218 18.18 1.27 4.81
CA ALA A 218 19.56 1.60 5.17
C ALA A 218 20.46 1.82 3.94
N TYR A 219 20.42 0.93 2.95
CA TYR A 219 21.39 0.90 1.85
C TYR A 219 20.81 1.24 0.50
N MET A 220 19.57 0.82 0.20
CA MET A 220 18.96 0.99 -1.13
C MET A 220 18.01 2.18 -1.22
N ARG A 221 18.11 3.13 -0.29
CA ARG A 221 17.13 4.23 -0.11
C ARG A 221 16.87 5.03 -1.40
N GLU A 222 17.93 5.43 -2.11
CA GLU A 222 17.83 6.21 -3.34
C GLU A 222 17.61 5.32 -4.57
N ILE A 223 18.16 4.10 -4.55
CA ILE A 223 18.05 3.13 -5.66
C ILE A 223 16.60 2.72 -5.85
N MET A 224 15.87 2.52 -4.74
CA MET A 224 14.46 2.16 -4.79
C MET A 224 13.64 3.17 -5.60
N CYS A 225 13.79 4.47 -5.30
CA CYS A 225 13.00 5.52 -5.95
C CYS A 225 13.47 5.86 -7.38
N THR A 226 14.74 5.58 -7.72
CA THR A 226 15.34 5.99 -9.00
C THR A 226 15.42 4.87 -10.02
N HIS A 227 15.53 3.61 -9.59
CA HIS A 227 15.75 2.45 -10.48
C HIS A 227 14.71 1.34 -10.32
N ILE A 228 14.32 1.00 -9.09
CA ILE A 228 13.49 -0.19 -8.83
C ILE A 228 11.99 0.14 -8.98
N CYS A 229 11.55 1.28 -8.47
CA CYS A 229 10.14 1.65 -8.43
C CYS A 229 9.61 1.96 -9.86
N PRO A 230 8.79 1.09 -10.47
CA PRO A 230 8.25 1.34 -11.80
C PRO A 230 7.30 2.56 -11.79
N TYR A 231 6.69 2.81 -10.64
CA TYR A 231 5.74 3.89 -10.43
C TYR A 231 6.38 5.27 -10.69
N ALA A 232 7.64 5.48 -10.32
CA ALA A 232 8.34 6.75 -10.56
C ALA A 232 8.35 7.15 -12.04
N ARG A 233 8.47 6.16 -12.95
CA ARG A 233 8.49 6.38 -14.40
C ARG A 233 7.10 6.48 -15.00
N PHE A 234 6.15 5.71 -14.49
CA PHE A 234 4.77 5.79 -14.97
C PHE A 234 4.16 7.15 -14.64
N GLN A 235 4.37 7.65 -13.41
CA GLN A 235 3.84 8.94 -12.96
C GLN A 235 4.35 10.12 -13.80
N SER A 236 5.63 10.12 -14.21
CA SER A 236 6.18 11.22 -15.00
C SER A 236 5.54 11.34 -16.39
N ALA A 237 5.04 10.23 -16.95
CA ALA A 237 4.24 10.24 -18.18
C ALA A 237 2.81 10.78 -17.98
N MET A 238 2.31 10.79 -16.74
CA MET A 238 0.98 11.28 -16.41
C MET A 238 0.94 12.80 -16.20
N PHE A 239 2.08 13.46 -16.01
CA PHE A 239 2.11 14.90 -15.79
C PHE A 239 1.65 15.68 -17.02
N ASP A 240 1.05 16.83 -16.75
CA ASP A 240 0.77 17.86 -17.72
C ASP A 240 1.32 19.19 -17.19
N LYS A 241 1.34 20.22 -18.04
CA LYS A 241 1.81 21.58 -17.70
C LYS A 241 1.08 22.21 -16.50
N ASP A 242 -0.12 21.74 -16.18
CA ASP A 242 -0.99 22.24 -15.11
C ASP A 242 -0.95 21.32 -13.86
N THR A 243 -0.11 20.27 -13.84
CA THR A 243 0.11 19.43 -12.66
C THR A 243 0.94 20.19 -11.62
N PHE A 244 0.48 20.23 -10.37
CA PHE A 244 1.25 20.85 -9.30
C PHE A 244 2.47 19.99 -8.97
N THR A 245 3.66 20.56 -9.12
CA THR A 245 4.92 19.91 -8.79
C THR A 245 5.83 20.85 -8.01
N VAL A 246 6.81 20.30 -7.30
CA VAL A 246 7.85 21.12 -6.71
C VAL A 246 8.74 21.58 -7.85
N ALA A 247 8.84 22.89 -8.06
CA ALA A 247 9.62 23.45 -9.15
C ALA A 247 10.35 24.73 -8.71
N TYR A 248 11.43 25.03 -9.43
CA TYR A 248 12.26 26.21 -9.23
C TYR A 248 11.89 27.28 -10.26
N ASP A 249 11.70 28.51 -9.79
CA ASP A 249 11.45 29.66 -10.64
C ASP A 249 12.75 30.15 -11.28
N ALA A 250 13.00 29.69 -12.51
CA ALA A 250 14.18 30.07 -13.26
C ALA A 250 14.17 31.53 -13.71
N GLN A 251 13.01 32.12 -13.99
CA GLN A 251 12.92 33.52 -14.42
C GLN A 251 13.34 34.47 -13.30
N ARG A 252 12.92 34.15 -12.07
CA ARG A 252 13.27 34.90 -10.87
C ARG A 252 14.67 34.58 -10.34
N GLY A 253 15.11 33.33 -10.48
CA GLY A 253 16.28 32.81 -9.80
C GLY A 253 17.59 32.87 -10.57
N GLU A 254 17.56 32.75 -11.91
CA GLU A 254 18.76 32.64 -12.74
C GLU A 254 19.54 33.96 -12.87
N GLN A 255 20.75 33.90 -13.45
CA GLN A 255 21.82 34.91 -13.27
C GLN A 255 22.41 34.85 -11.85
N ARG A 256 22.88 33.65 -11.51
CA ARG A 256 23.51 33.35 -10.22
C ARG A 256 24.90 33.95 -10.18
N GLY A 257 25.31 34.44 -9.01
CA GLY A 257 26.62 35.03 -8.84
C GLY A 257 26.91 35.39 -7.39
N PRO A 258 28.20 35.62 -7.08
CA PRO A 258 28.62 36.05 -5.75
C PRO A 258 27.95 37.38 -5.40
N ARG A 259 27.40 37.46 -4.19
CA ARG A 259 26.71 38.65 -3.68
C ARG A 259 27.12 38.96 -2.25
N SER A 260 27.14 40.23 -1.91
CA SER A 260 27.36 40.66 -0.53
C SER A 260 26.11 40.40 0.30
N ARG A 261 26.27 39.86 1.51
CA ARG A 261 25.15 39.69 2.46
C ARG A 261 24.55 41.01 2.94
N LYS A 262 25.27 42.13 2.78
CA LYS A 262 24.81 43.47 3.16
C LYS A 262 24.06 44.18 2.03
N ALA A 263 24.14 43.69 0.80
CA ALA A 263 23.47 44.31 -0.33
C ALA A 263 21.98 43.96 -0.32
N THR A 264 21.12 44.96 -0.55
CA THR A 264 19.67 44.74 -0.65
C THR A 264 19.32 44.00 -1.94
N ARG A 265 18.08 43.50 -2.00
CA ARG A 265 17.57 42.82 -3.19
C ARG A 265 17.63 43.74 -4.42
N GLU A 266 17.25 45.00 -4.29
CA GLU A 266 17.26 45.98 -5.39
C GLU A 266 18.68 46.24 -5.89
N GLN A 267 19.65 46.33 -4.97
CA GLN A 267 21.06 46.53 -5.32
C GLN A 267 21.66 45.34 -6.07
N ASN A 268 21.23 44.12 -5.74
CA ASN A 268 21.64 42.92 -6.44
C ASN A 268 20.92 42.77 -7.79
N ALA A 269 19.63 43.15 -7.86
CA ALA A 269 18.87 43.19 -9.11
C ALA A 269 19.47 44.22 -10.09
N ALA A 270 19.92 45.38 -9.60
CA ALA A 270 20.62 46.39 -10.41
C ALA A 270 21.95 45.88 -11.00
N LYS A 271 22.53 44.82 -10.42
CA LYS A 271 23.73 44.13 -10.94
C LYS A 271 23.40 42.97 -11.88
N GLY A 272 22.13 42.76 -12.22
CA GLY A 272 21.68 41.62 -13.02
C GLY A 272 21.85 40.29 -12.28
N LEU A 273 21.64 40.26 -10.96
CA LEU A 273 21.66 39.00 -10.20
C LEU A 273 20.23 38.58 -9.84
N GLY A 274 19.87 37.34 -10.14
CA GLY A 274 18.59 36.74 -9.74
C GLY A 274 18.53 36.42 -8.24
N ASP A 275 17.38 35.98 -7.75
CA ASP A 275 17.16 35.72 -6.32
C ASP A 275 17.91 34.46 -5.81
N CYS A 276 18.36 33.56 -6.69
CA CYS A 276 19.10 32.35 -6.29
C CYS A 276 20.56 32.66 -5.90
N VAL A 277 20.91 32.38 -4.65
CA VAL A 277 22.25 32.67 -4.08
C VAL A 277 23.27 31.54 -4.24
N ASP A 278 22.96 30.50 -5.03
CA ASP A 278 23.84 29.35 -5.33
C ASP A 278 24.40 28.60 -4.10
N CYS A 279 23.62 28.50 -3.02
CA CYS A 279 24.06 27.88 -1.75
C CYS A 279 24.11 26.33 -1.76
N ASN A 280 23.58 25.68 -2.81
CA ASN A 280 23.43 24.21 -2.93
C ASN A 280 22.65 23.52 -1.79
N LEU A 281 21.93 24.26 -0.95
CA LEU A 281 21.15 23.67 0.15
C LEU A 281 19.99 22.81 -0.36
N CYS A 282 19.35 23.20 -1.47
CA CYS A 282 18.31 22.40 -2.12
C CYS A 282 18.78 20.99 -2.51
N VAL A 283 20.05 20.85 -2.95
CA VAL A 283 20.67 19.56 -3.29
C VAL A 283 21.00 18.77 -2.02
N GLN A 284 21.54 19.43 -1.00
CA GLN A 284 21.95 18.77 0.26
C GLN A 284 20.77 18.16 1.03
N VAL A 285 19.57 18.69 0.88
CA VAL A 285 18.36 18.23 1.58
C VAL A 285 17.54 17.26 0.74
N CYS A 286 17.91 17.06 -0.53
CA CYS A 286 17.20 16.18 -1.43
C CYS A 286 17.54 14.71 -1.12
N PRO A 287 16.56 13.85 -0.83
CA PRO A 287 16.80 12.42 -0.57
C PRO A 287 17.24 11.66 -1.82
N THR A 288 16.92 12.15 -3.02
CA THR A 288 17.33 11.55 -4.30
C THR A 288 18.55 12.22 -4.92
N GLY A 289 19.08 13.28 -4.29
CA GLY A 289 20.33 13.93 -4.70
C GLY A 289 20.23 14.76 -5.99
N ILE A 290 19.02 15.09 -6.42
CA ILE A 290 18.82 15.93 -7.62
C ILE A 290 19.06 17.41 -7.34
N ASP A 291 19.35 18.14 -8.41
CA ASP A 291 19.38 19.60 -8.40
C ASP A 291 18.14 20.17 -9.08
N ILE A 292 17.19 20.58 -8.26
CA ILE A 292 15.88 21.12 -8.68
C ILE A 292 15.98 22.31 -9.65
N ARG A 293 17.14 22.97 -9.72
CA ARG A 293 17.38 24.09 -10.64
C ARG A 293 17.56 23.64 -12.09
N ASN A 294 17.78 22.35 -12.33
CA ASN A 294 17.87 21.76 -13.66
C ASN A 294 16.49 21.51 -14.30
N GLY A 295 15.41 21.89 -13.63
CA GLY A 295 14.04 21.73 -14.10
C GLY A 295 13.38 20.47 -13.57
N LEU A 296 12.34 20.00 -14.26
CA LEU A 296 11.60 18.82 -13.87
C LEU A 296 12.43 17.56 -14.11
N GLN A 297 12.68 16.81 -13.03
CA GLN A 297 13.42 15.55 -13.04
C GLN A 297 12.52 14.44 -12.53
N TYR A 298 12.46 13.30 -13.22
CA TYR A 298 11.57 12.19 -12.85
C TYR A 298 11.94 11.60 -11.49
N GLU A 299 13.19 11.73 -11.03
CA GLU A 299 13.66 11.29 -9.71
C GLU A 299 13.12 12.14 -8.57
N CYS A 300 12.52 13.32 -8.84
CA CYS A 300 11.89 14.15 -7.82
C CYS A 300 10.68 13.42 -7.23
N ILE A 301 10.66 13.24 -5.91
CA ILE A 301 9.52 12.64 -5.19
C ILE A 301 8.55 13.68 -4.63
N ASN A 302 8.65 14.96 -5.04
CA ASN A 302 7.80 16.05 -4.57
C ASN A 302 7.71 16.20 -3.04
N CYS A 303 8.75 15.83 -2.27
CA CYS A 303 8.73 15.88 -0.80
C CYS A 303 8.80 17.29 -0.18
N GLY A 304 9.10 18.32 -0.97
CA GLY A 304 9.14 19.72 -0.51
C GLY A 304 10.32 20.11 0.38
N ALA A 305 11.26 19.21 0.69
CA ALA A 305 12.42 19.53 1.55
C ALA A 305 13.27 20.70 1.01
N CYS A 306 13.40 20.80 -0.31
CA CYS A 306 14.10 21.90 -0.99
C CYS A 306 13.34 23.24 -0.89
N VAL A 307 12.01 23.24 -0.81
CA VAL A 307 11.18 24.44 -0.60
C VAL A 307 11.49 25.05 0.77
N ASP A 308 11.41 24.23 1.83
CA ASP A 308 11.67 24.69 3.20
C ASP A 308 13.11 25.16 3.38
N ALA A 309 14.07 24.44 2.80
CA ALA A 309 15.48 24.84 2.84
C ALA A 309 15.74 26.15 2.11
N CYS A 310 15.12 26.36 0.95
CA CYS A 310 15.26 27.59 0.18
C CYS A 310 14.60 28.77 0.88
N ASN A 311 13.38 28.60 1.38
CA ASN A 311 12.68 29.65 2.14
C ASN A 311 13.47 30.08 3.38
N GLY A 312 14.10 29.14 4.09
CA GLY A 312 14.98 29.47 5.21
C GLY A 312 16.24 30.27 4.81
N VAL A 313 16.68 30.21 3.55
CA VAL A 313 17.75 31.07 3.01
C VAL A 313 17.18 32.43 2.58
N MET A 314 16.03 32.44 1.89
CA MET A 314 15.37 33.68 1.49
C MET A 314 15.07 34.56 2.70
N ASP A 315 14.58 33.98 3.80
CA ASP A 315 14.34 34.69 5.06
C ASP A 315 15.61 35.34 5.62
N LYS A 316 16.75 34.63 5.59
CA LYS A 316 18.03 35.16 6.06
C LYS A 316 18.59 36.26 5.17
N MET A 317 18.23 36.25 3.89
CA MET A 317 18.63 37.26 2.92
C MET A 317 17.61 38.41 2.81
N ASN A 318 16.50 38.35 3.57
CA ASN A 318 15.37 39.27 3.48
C ASN A 318 14.75 39.33 2.06
N TYR A 319 14.66 38.19 1.38
CA TYR A 319 14.07 38.04 0.05
C TYR A 319 12.68 37.41 0.16
N PRO A 320 11.77 37.65 -0.81
CA PRO A 320 10.47 36.98 -0.81
C PRO A 320 10.62 35.45 -0.84
N LYS A 321 9.72 34.74 -0.17
CA LYS A 321 9.67 33.26 -0.21
C LYS A 321 9.24 32.76 -1.60
N GLY A 322 9.31 31.44 -1.80
CA GLY A 322 8.73 30.79 -2.97
C GLY A 322 9.61 30.76 -4.22
N LEU A 323 10.92 30.93 -4.09
CA LEU A 323 11.86 30.70 -5.20
C LEU A 323 11.84 29.22 -5.66
N ILE A 324 11.65 28.31 -4.70
CA ILE A 324 11.24 26.93 -4.97
C ILE A 324 9.89 26.76 -4.27
N SER A 325 8.87 26.30 -4.99
CA SER A 325 7.50 26.17 -4.47
C SER A 325 6.73 25.04 -5.16
N PHE A 326 5.57 24.69 -4.62
CA PHE A 326 4.60 23.84 -5.32
C PHE A 326 3.85 24.70 -6.33
N THR A 327 4.13 24.51 -7.61
CA THR A 327 3.59 25.31 -8.71
C THR A 327 3.39 24.42 -9.94
N SER A 328 2.67 24.92 -10.93
CA SER A 328 2.60 24.30 -12.25
C SER A 328 3.59 24.96 -13.22
N GLU A 329 3.84 24.31 -14.36
CA GLU A 329 4.64 24.90 -15.42
C GLU A 329 3.92 26.10 -16.07
N THR A 330 2.59 26.03 -16.22
CA THR A 330 1.78 27.15 -16.70
C THR A 330 1.95 28.38 -15.82
N GLN A 331 1.97 28.19 -14.50
CA GLN A 331 2.14 29.29 -13.54
C GLN A 331 3.55 29.86 -13.55
N LEU A 332 4.58 29.02 -13.73
CA LEU A 332 5.96 29.47 -13.94
C LEU A 332 6.14 30.26 -15.24
N ALA A 333 5.34 29.97 -16.27
CA ALA A 333 5.31 30.73 -17.52
C ALA A 333 4.49 32.03 -17.42
N GLY A 334 3.93 32.37 -16.25
CA GLY A 334 3.12 33.57 -16.03
C GLY A 334 1.62 33.41 -16.33
N GLY A 335 1.16 32.20 -16.61
CA GLY A 335 -0.26 31.89 -16.79
C GLY A 335 -0.98 31.50 -15.49
N GLN A 336 -2.26 31.14 -15.60
CA GLN A 336 -3.04 30.58 -14.49
C GLN A 336 -3.23 29.07 -14.68
N THR A 337 -2.93 28.29 -13.64
CA THR A 337 -3.09 26.83 -13.64
C THR A 337 -4.55 26.44 -13.83
N LYS A 338 -4.85 25.64 -14.85
CA LYS A 338 -6.20 25.12 -15.07
C LYS A 338 -6.43 23.86 -14.25
N ILE A 339 -7.20 23.99 -13.17
CA ILE A 339 -7.57 22.85 -12.30
C ILE A 339 -8.60 21.95 -13.01
N PHE A 340 -9.68 22.53 -13.54
CA PHE A 340 -10.69 21.78 -14.28
C PHE A 340 -10.24 21.57 -15.73
N ARG A 341 -9.64 20.41 -16.00
CA ARG A 341 -9.16 20.02 -17.33
C ARG A 341 -9.67 18.63 -17.73
N PRO A 342 -9.89 18.37 -19.03
CA PRO A 342 -10.52 17.13 -19.49
C PRO A 342 -9.84 15.86 -18.96
N LYS A 343 -8.50 15.83 -18.91
CA LYS A 343 -7.73 14.69 -18.39
C LYS A 343 -8.02 14.42 -16.91
N LEU A 344 -8.02 15.45 -16.06
CA LEU A 344 -8.29 15.30 -14.63
C LEU A 344 -9.75 14.91 -14.38
N MET A 345 -10.69 15.51 -15.11
CA MET A 345 -12.10 15.17 -15.04
C MET A 345 -12.35 13.72 -15.48
N GLY A 346 -11.67 13.24 -16.52
CA GLY A 346 -11.74 11.84 -16.95
C GLY A 346 -11.34 10.88 -15.84
N TYR A 347 -10.20 11.12 -15.15
CA TYR A 347 -9.81 10.30 -13.99
C TYR A 347 -10.82 10.40 -12.85
N ALA A 348 -11.37 11.58 -12.57
CA ALA A 348 -12.37 11.76 -11.51
C ALA A 348 -13.66 10.99 -11.80
N VAL A 349 -14.18 11.06 -13.04
CA VAL A 349 -15.39 10.35 -13.45
C VAL A 349 -15.20 8.84 -13.36
N VAL A 350 -14.08 8.32 -13.88
CA VAL A 350 -13.76 6.88 -13.79
C VAL A 350 -13.63 6.44 -12.34
N LEU A 351 -12.96 7.23 -11.50
CA LEU A 351 -12.82 6.93 -10.07
C LEU A 351 -14.19 6.86 -9.38
N VAL A 352 -15.06 7.84 -9.59
CA VAL A 352 -16.42 7.86 -9.03
C VAL A 352 -17.23 6.64 -9.50
N LEU A 353 -17.16 6.31 -10.79
CA LEU A 353 -17.85 5.15 -11.35
C LEU A 353 -17.35 3.84 -10.73
N MET A 354 -16.03 3.65 -10.61
CA MET A 354 -15.46 2.46 -9.98
C MET A 354 -15.79 2.36 -8.49
N SER A 355 -15.77 3.49 -7.77
CA SER A 355 -16.21 3.53 -6.37
C SER A 355 -17.69 3.20 -6.21
N ALA A 356 -18.55 3.69 -7.12
CA ALA A 356 -19.98 3.36 -7.11
C ALA A 356 -20.22 1.87 -7.37
N LEU A 357 -19.50 1.27 -8.33
CA LEU A 357 -19.56 -0.18 -8.58
C LEU A 357 -19.09 -1.00 -7.38
N LEU A 358 -18.00 -0.59 -6.72
CA LEU A 358 -17.54 -1.24 -5.49
C LEU A 358 -18.58 -1.18 -4.38
N VAL A 359 -19.22 -0.02 -4.18
CA VAL A 359 -20.29 0.12 -3.17
C VAL A 359 -21.50 -0.73 -3.54
N PHE A 360 -21.88 -0.76 -4.82
CA PHE A 360 -22.98 -1.59 -5.30
C PHE A 360 -22.72 -3.09 -5.08
N GLU A 361 -21.51 -3.56 -5.40
CA GLU A 361 -21.09 -4.95 -5.16
C GLU A 361 -21.12 -5.30 -3.67
N LEU A 362 -20.66 -4.38 -2.81
CA LEU A 362 -20.68 -4.56 -1.36
C LEU A 362 -22.10 -4.66 -0.80
N LEU A 363 -23.02 -3.84 -1.30
CA LEU A 363 -24.43 -3.84 -0.86
C LEU A 363 -25.24 -4.99 -1.43
N SER A 364 -24.87 -5.52 -2.61
CA SER A 364 -25.55 -6.65 -3.26
C SER A 364 -25.05 -8.01 -2.78
N ARG A 365 -24.14 -8.03 -1.81
CA ARG A 365 -23.53 -9.26 -1.29
C ARG A 365 -24.54 -10.08 -0.50
N VAL A 366 -24.81 -11.30 -0.95
CA VAL A 366 -25.68 -12.25 -0.24
C VAL A 366 -24.94 -12.81 0.99
N PRO A 367 -25.55 -12.79 2.19
CA PRO A 367 -24.90 -13.22 3.44
C PRO A 367 -24.83 -14.75 3.62
N LEU A 368 -25.44 -15.53 2.74
CA LEU A 368 -25.48 -16.99 2.78
C LEU A 368 -25.00 -17.56 1.44
N GLU A 369 -24.18 -18.61 1.51
CA GLU A 369 -23.84 -19.43 0.35
C GLU A 369 -23.98 -20.90 0.75
N VAL A 370 -24.59 -21.69 -0.12
CA VAL A 370 -24.68 -23.14 0.07
C VAL A 370 -24.07 -23.82 -1.16
N ASP A 371 -23.33 -24.88 -0.91
CA ASP A 371 -22.88 -25.81 -1.94
C ASP A 371 -23.33 -27.25 -1.61
N ILE A 372 -23.73 -28.00 -2.64
CA ILE A 372 -24.27 -29.35 -2.50
C ILE A 372 -23.32 -30.32 -3.18
N ILE A 373 -22.60 -31.06 -2.37
CA ILE A 373 -21.61 -32.02 -2.83
C ILE A 373 -22.24 -33.41 -2.75
N ARG A 374 -22.61 -33.98 -3.90
CA ARG A 374 -23.03 -35.38 -3.96
C ARG A 374 -21.83 -36.31 -3.82
N ASP A 375 -21.98 -37.41 -3.09
CA ASP A 375 -20.95 -38.45 -3.04
C ASP A 375 -20.73 -39.04 -4.44
N ARG A 376 -19.47 -39.11 -4.86
CA ARG A 376 -19.06 -39.65 -6.17
C ARG A 376 -18.79 -41.15 -6.13
N ASN A 377 -18.53 -41.72 -4.96
CA ASN A 377 -18.11 -43.12 -4.82
C ASN A 377 -19.29 -44.09 -4.79
N ALA A 378 -20.45 -43.66 -4.28
CA ALA A 378 -21.69 -44.43 -4.30
C ALA A 378 -22.76 -43.64 -5.05
N LEU A 379 -23.03 -44.02 -6.31
CA LEU A 379 -24.04 -43.35 -7.13
C LEU A 379 -25.43 -43.40 -6.49
N TYR A 380 -25.75 -44.54 -5.86
CA TYR A 380 -26.89 -44.79 -4.98
C TYR A 380 -26.58 -46.00 -4.10
N ARG A 381 -27.30 -46.18 -3.01
CA ARG A 381 -27.27 -47.37 -2.14
C ARG A 381 -28.68 -47.91 -1.98
N GLU A 382 -28.83 -49.22 -1.85
CA GLU A 382 -30.11 -49.84 -1.51
C GLU A 382 -30.12 -50.11 -0.01
N THR A 383 -31.14 -49.60 0.68
CA THR A 383 -31.32 -49.81 2.12
C THR A 383 -31.96 -51.16 2.39
N ASN A 384 -31.90 -51.63 3.65
CA ASN A 384 -32.53 -52.90 4.06
C ASN A 384 -34.06 -52.91 3.84
N ASP A 385 -34.67 -51.72 3.74
CA ASP A 385 -36.09 -51.53 3.48
C ASP A 385 -36.41 -51.49 1.97
N GLY A 386 -35.43 -51.72 1.08
CA GLY A 386 -35.58 -51.66 -0.37
C GLY A 386 -35.63 -50.24 -0.97
N LEU A 387 -35.40 -49.21 -0.16
CA LEU A 387 -35.34 -47.82 -0.64
C LEU A 387 -33.99 -47.52 -1.29
N ILE A 388 -34.01 -46.68 -2.32
CA ILE A 388 -32.80 -46.15 -2.96
C ILE A 388 -32.36 -44.89 -2.22
N GLU A 389 -31.11 -44.85 -1.78
CA GLU A 389 -30.51 -43.80 -0.98
C GLU A 389 -29.39 -43.10 -1.77
N ASN A 390 -29.46 -41.77 -1.88
CA ASN A 390 -28.37 -40.93 -2.38
C ASN A 390 -27.81 -40.10 -1.23
N VAL A 391 -26.49 -40.02 -1.13
CA VAL A 391 -25.78 -39.28 -0.07
C VAL A 391 -25.29 -37.94 -0.60
N TYR A 392 -25.55 -36.87 0.15
CA TYR A 392 -25.13 -35.51 -0.14
C TYR A 392 -24.45 -34.91 1.09
N THR A 393 -23.50 -34.02 0.85
CA THR A 393 -22.91 -33.17 1.87
C THR A 393 -23.30 -31.74 1.55
N LEU A 394 -24.14 -31.15 2.41
CA LEU A 394 -24.48 -29.73 2.33
C LEU A 394 -23.37 -28.94 3.02
N LYS A 395 -22.71 -28.07 2.26
CA LYS A 395 -21.71 -27.15 2.77
C LYS A 395 -22.39 -25.78 2.92
N ILE A 396 -22.76 -25.45 4.13
CA ILE A 396 -23.47 -24.21 4.47
C ILE A 396 -22.43 -23.20 4.97
N LEU A 397 -22.34 -22.06 4.30
CA LEU A 397 -21.42 -20.99 4.65
C LEU A 397 -22.18 -19.77 5.15
N ASN A 398 -22.03 -19.48 6.45
CA ASN A 398 -22.55 -18.26 7.05
C ASN A 398 -21.53 -17.13 6.86
N LYS A 399 -21.81 -16.18 5.96
CA LYS A 399 -20.93 -15.04 5.68
C LYS A 399 -21.19 -13.84 6.61
N SER A 400 -22.19 -13.93 7.48
CA SER A 400 -22.45 -12.92 8.52
C SER A 400 -21.56 -13.13 9.74
N GLN A 401 -21.51 -12.16 10.66
CA GLN A 401 -20.81 -12.29 11.95
C GLN A 401 -21.71 -12.86 13.06
N HIS A 402 -23.01 -13.02 12.78
CA HIS A 402 -23.97 -13.50 13.75
C HIS A 402 -24.21 -15.00 13.54
N THR A 403 -24.43 -15.71 14.64
CA THR A 403 -24.94 -17.07 14.56
C THR A 403 -26.30 -17.06 13.89
N GLN A 404 -26.48 -17.91 12.87
CA GLN A 404 -27.73 -18.03 12.15
C GLN A 404 -28.28 -19.46 12.25
N HIS A 405 -29.60 -19.56 12.28
CA HIS A 405 -30.34 -20.82 12.27
C HIS A 405 -30.90 -21.09 10.88
N PHE A 406 -30.57 -22.24 10.29
CA PHE A 406 -31.01 -22.61 8.96
C PHE A 406 -31.91 -23.84 9.01
N ASN A 407 -33.02 -23.77 8.28
CA ASN A 407 -33.91 -24.89 8.02
C ASN A 407 -33.73 -25.39 6.59
N ILE A 408 -33.62 -26.70 6.45
CA ILE A 408 -33.31 -27.39 5.20
C ILE A 408 -34.54 -28.20 4.79
N ALA A 409 -35.06 -27.91 3.61
CA ALA A 409 -36.17 -28.63 3.00
C ALA A 409 -35.75 -29.20 1.64
N VAL A 410 -36.42 -30.26 1.22
CA VAL A 410 -36.25 -30.88 -0.09
C VAL A 410 -37.56 -30.73 -0.86
N ASN A 411 -37.46 -30.15 -2.05
CA ASN A 411 -38.59 -29.94 -2.95
C ASN A 411 -38.38 -30.73 -4.26
N GLY A 412 -39.47 -31.15 -4.89
CA GLY A 412 -39.42 -31.87 -6.18
C GLY A 412 -39.21 -33.38 -6.10
N LEU A 413 -39.20 -33.97 -4.90
CA LEU A 413 -39.27 -35.42 -4.69
C LEU A 413 -40.46 -35.75 -3.80
N GLU A 414 -41.52 -36.32 -4.34
CA GLU A 414 -42.66 -36.78 -3.53
C GLU A 414 -42.31 -38.10 -2.84
N GLY A 415 -42.79 -38.28 -1.59
CA GLY A 415 -42.56 -39.50 -0.82
C GLY A 415 -41.11 -39.77 -0.37
N HIS A 416 -40.22 -38.79 -0.52
CA HIS A 416 -38.84 -38.89 -0.04
C HIS A 416 -38.78 -39.00 1.50
N ARG A 417 -37.82 -39.79 1.98
CA ARG A 417 -37.42 -39.87 3.38
C ARG A 417 -36.11 -39.12 3.56
N TYR A 418 -36.17 -38.00 4.27
CA TYR A 418 -35.00 -37.22 4.67
C TYR A 418 -34.30 -37.91 5.86
N ILE A 419 -33.00 -38.16 5.74
CA ILE A 419 -32.18 -38.77 6.78
C ILE A 419 -31.02 -37.82 7.10
N GLY A 420 -31.09 -37.20 8.28
CA GLY A 420 -30.13 -36.19 8.75
C GLY A 420 -30.80 -35.12 9.60
N GLU A 421 -30.04 -34.11 10.02
CA GLU A 421 -30.58 -32.95 10.73
C GLU A 421 -31.21 -31.95 9.75
N GLN A 422 -32.44 -31.50 10.02
CA GLN A 422 -33.15 -30.54 9.16
C GLN A 422 -32.96 -29.09 9.60
N SER A 423 -32.53 -28.87 10.85
CA SER A 423 -32.28 -27.55 11.42
C SER A 423 -30.86 -27.51 11.95
N VAL A 424 -30.04 -26.58 11.46
CA VAL A 424 -28.65 -26.42 11.90
C VAL A 424 -28.38 -25.00 12.38
N THR A 425 -27.52 -24.88 13.38
CA THR A 425 -27.03 -23.61 13.89
C THR A 425 -25.59 -23.43 13.42
N VAL A 426 -25.31 -22.39 12.66
CA VAL A 426 -23.97 -22.13 12.10
C VAL A 426 -23.47 -20.80 12.64
N MET A 427 -22.29 -20.80 13.26
CA MET A 427 -21.71 -19.59 13.80
C MET A 427 -21.33 -18.60 12.69
N GLY A 428 -21.22 -17.31 13.02
CA GLY A 428 -20.77 -16.30 12.07
C GLY A 428 -19.38 -16.63 11.50
N GLY A 429 -19.24 -16.58 10.18
CA GLY A 429 -17.98 -16.89 9.50
C GLY A 429 -17.58 -18.37 9.53
N GLU A 430 -18.48 -19.28 9.89
CA GLU A 430 -18.24 -20.73 9.91
C GLU A 430 -18.70 -21.41 8.61
N VAL A 431 -17.97 -22.45 8.20
CA VAL A 431 -18.41 -23.42 7.19
C VAL A 431 -18.85 -24.68 7.90
N TYR A 432 -20.14 -24.97 7.82
CA TYR A 432 -20.71 -26.19 8.39
C TYR A 432 -20.91 -27.23 7.29
N ASN A 433 -20.35 -28.42 7.48
CA ASN A 433 -20.56 -29.55 6.58
C ASN A 433 -21.59 -30.50 7.20
N LEU A 434 -22.77 -30.56 6.60
CA LEU A 434 -23.85 -31.43 7.04
C LEU A 434 -23.99 -32.60 6.05
N PRO A 435 -23.58 -33.82 6.44
CA PRO A 435 -23.88 -35.03 5.66
C PRO A 435 -25.35 -35.40 5.83
N ILE A 436 -26.06 -35.56 4.72
CA ILE A 436 -27.46 -35.95 4.66
C ILE A 436 -27.65 -37.04 3.61
N SER A 437 -28.70 -37.83 3.77
CA SER A 437 -29.13 -38.74 2.72
C SER A 437 -30.63 -38.62 2.46
N ILE A 438 -30.99 -38.84 1.21
CA ILE A 438 -32.37 -38.88 0.76
C ILE A 438 -32.62 -40.30 0.30
N ALA A 439 -33.63 -40.93 0.89
CA ALA A 439 -34.08 -42.25 0.49
C ALA A 439 -35.47 -42.15 -0.15
N ILE A 440 -35.71 -42.85 -1.24
CA ILE A 440 -37.02 -42.88 -1.92
C ILE A 440 -37.35 -44.30 -2.37
N ASP A 441 -38.64 -44.60 -2.46
CA ASP A 441 -39.11 -45.85 -3.02
C ASP A 441 -38.87 -45.84 -4.55
N PRO A 442 -38.16 -46.84 -5.11
CA PRO A 442 -37.92 -46.92 -6.55
C PRO A 442 -39.19 -46.93 -7.41
N TYR A 443 -40.36 -47.32 -6.88
CA TYR A 443 -41.63 -47.27 -7.61
C TYR A 443 -42.17 -45.84 -7.82
N GLN A 444 -41.66 -44.86 -7.06
CA GLN A 444 -42.05 -43.45 -7.17
C GLN A 444 -41.12 -42.65 -8.10
N LEU A 445 -40.08 -43.28 -8.64
CA LEU A 445 -39.16 -42.67 -9.59
C LEU A 445 -39.55 -43.01 -11.02
N GLU A 446 -39.91 -41.99 -11.80
CA GLU A 446 -40.24 -42.16 -13.23
C GLU A 446 -38.96 -42.25 -14.10
N ASP A 447 -37.91 -41.50 -13.74
CA ASP A 447 -36.68 -41.37 -14.51
C ASP A 447 -35.43 -41.83 -13.74
N PRO A 448 -34.40 -42.36 -14.45
CA PRO A 448 -33.09 -42.67 -13.86
C PRO A 448 -32.37 -41.48 -13.21
N VAL A 449 -32.69 -40.27 -13.69
CA VAL A 449 -32.10 -39.03 -13.21
C VAL A 449 -33.22 -38.05 -12.90
N THR A 450 -33.65 -38.00 -11.65
CA THR A 450 -34.70 -37.07 -11.22
C THR A 450 -34.06 -35.80 -10.66
N ALA A 451 -34.40 -34.64 -11.22
CA ALA A 451 -33.93 -33.36 -10.71
C ALA A 451 -34.80 -32.92 -9.51
N PHE A 452 -34.16 -32.40 -8.47
CA PHE A 452 -34.85 -31.91 -7.29
C PHE A 452 -34.07 -30.72 -6.70
N SER A 453 -34.66 -29.99 -5.75
CA SER A 453 -33.99 -28.85 -5.13
C SER A 453 -33.94 -28.97 -3.61
N PHE A 454 -32.84 -28.49 -3.04
CA PHE A 454 -32.77 -28.18 -1.63
C PHE A 454 -33.11 -26.71 -1.45
N THR A 455 -34.02 -26.43 -0.52
CA THR A 455 -34.37 -25.07 -0.12
C THR A 455 -33.87 -24.85 1.30
N ILE A 456 -32.99 -23.86 1.46
CA ILE A 456 -32.38 -23.52 2.73
C ILE A 456 -32.84 -22.12 3.08
N ARG A 457 -33.52 -22.01 4.22
CA ARG A 457 -34.12 -20.77 4.70
C ARG A 457 -33.50 -20.38 6.03
N ALA A 458 -33.00 -19.15 6.12
CA ALA A 458 -32.62 -18.57 7.39
C ALA A 458 -33.89 -18.30 8.23
N GLN A 459 -33.88 -18.69 9.51
CA GLN A 459 -35.03 -18.51 10.39
C GLN A 459 -35.22 -17.04 10.81
N GLU A 460 -34.15 -16.24 10.73
CA GLU A 460 -34.10 -14.85 11.19
C GLU A 460 -34.29 -13.82 10.06
N ASP A 461 -34.17 -14.26 8.81
CA ASP A 461 -34.24 -13.40 7.62
C ASP A 461 -35.10 -14.10 6.54
N GLU A 462 -36.35 -13.68 6.39
CA GLU A 462 -37.31 -14.30 5.47
C GLU A 462 -36.90 -14.17 3.99
N ASP A 463 -36.07 -13.17 3.66
CA ASP A 463 -35.61 -12.91 2.29
C ASP A 463 -34.38 -13.77 1.91
N ALA A 464 -33.71 -14.39 2.88
CA ALA A 464 -32.55 -15.26 2.65
C ALA A 464 -32.96 -16.71 2.39
N VAL A 465 -33.63 -16.94 1.24
CA VAL A 465 -33.93 -18.28 0.73
C VAL A 465 -32.97 -18.63 -0.39
N ILE A 466 -32.20 -19.71 -0.22
CA ILE A 466 -31.37 -20.27 -1.28
C ILE A 466 -31.98 -21.58 -1.74
N GLU A 467 -32.26 -21.65 -3.05
CA GLU A 467 -32.67 -22.87 -3.71
C GLU A 467 -31.53 -23.37 -4.58
N GLN A 468 -31.11 -24.61 -4.37
CA GLN A 468 -30.04 -25.22 -5.13
C GLN A 468 -30.45 -26.58 -5.67
N THR A 469 -30.38 -26.71 -6.99
CA THR A 469 -30.80 -27.92 -7.71
C THR A 469 -29.73 -29.01 -7.60
N SER A 470 -30.18 -30.22 -7.34
CA SER A 470 -29.39 -31.44 -7.33
C SER A 470 -30.08 -32.53 -8.18
N LYS A 471 -29.41 -33.68 -8.30
CA LYS A 471 -29.91 -34.83 -9.04
C LYS A 471 -29.95 -36.04 -8.15
N PHE A 472 -31.09 -36.73 -8.18
CA PHE A 472 -31.29 -38.03 -7.59
C PHE A 472 -31.02 -39.08 -8.67
N LEU A 473 -30.09 -40.00 -8.42
CA LEU A 473 -29.76 -41.04 -9.37
C LEU A 473 -30.37 -42.38 -8.94
N TYR A 474 -30.98 -43.01 -9.92
CA TYR A 474 -31.51 -44.35 -9.87
C TYR A 474 -31.25 -45.03 -11.22
N ARG A 475 -30.87 -46.30 -11.16
CA ARG A 475 -30.59 -47.22 -12.28
C ARG A 475 -30.54 -46.67 -13.71
#